data_AF-A0A383B474-F1
#
_entry.id   AF-A0A383B474-F1
#
_cell.length_a   1.000
_cell.length_b   1.000
_cell.length_c   1.000
_cell.angle_alpha   90.00
_cell.angle_beta   90.00
_cell.angle_gamma   90.00
#
_symmetry.space_group_name_H-M   'P 1'
#
loop_
_entity.id
_entity.type
_entity.pdbx_description
1 polymer ?
#
loop_
_entity_poly.entity_id
_entity_poly.type
_entity_poly.pdbx_seq_one_letter_code
_entity_poly.pdbx_strand_id
1 'polypeptide(L)'
;MSNKKSHYINRELSWLEFNQRVLDEALDAGNPLLERVKFFCIANSNLDEFFEVRIAGLKQQIESEVVERSLDGRTATEIFQTAEERIHLMVDDLFRCWREDLRPALARAGFRFHAI
;
A
#
# COMPACT_ATOMS: atom_id res chain seq x y z
N MET A 1 10.75 -22.60 24.29
CA MET A 1 11.80 -21.87 23.54
C MET A 1 11.46 -20.39 23.61
N SER A 2 12.41 -19.57 24.04
CA SER A 2 12.19 -18.17 24.43
C SER A 2 11.53 -17.37 23.30
N ASN A 3 10.36 -16.81 23.58
CA ASN A 3 9.65 -15.84 22.74
C ASN A 3 10.45 -14.53 22.73
N LYS A 4 11.57 -14.52 21.99
CA LYS A 4 12.41 -13.35 21.82
C LYS A 4 11.68 -12.45 20.82
N LYS A 5 10.93 -11.47 21.33
CA LYS A 5 10.33 -10.41 20.49
C LYS A 5 11.44 -9.86 19.58
N SER A 6 11.25 -9.99 18.27
CA SER A 6 12.16 -9.34 17.34
C SER A 6 12.00 -7.83 17.47
N HIS A 7 13.13 -7.12 17.49
CA HIS A 7 13.16 -5.64 17.47
C HIS A 7 13.11 -5.09 16.04
N TYR A 8 12.99 -5.96 15.03
CA TYR A 8 12.93 -5.60 13.63
C TYR A 8 11.48 -5.59 13.14
N ILE A 9 11.18 -4.66 12.23
CA ILE A 9 9.93 -4.65 11.48
C ILE A 9 10.21 -5.29 10.12
N ASN A 10 9.31 -6.14 9.66
CA ASN A 10 9.39 -6.70 8.32
C ASN A 10 9.47 -5.59 7.25
N ARG A 11 10.29 -5.80 6.22
CA ARG A 11 10.57 -4.79 5.19
C ARG A 11 9.35 -4.50 4.33
N GLU A 12 8.62 -5.54 3.94
CA GLU A 12 7.47 -5.49 3.05
C GLU A 12 6.32 -4.77 3.74
N LEU A 13 6.08 -5.06 5.02
CA LEU A 13 5.10 -4.35 5.84
C LEU A 13 5.49 -2.88 6.08
N SER A 14 6.78 -2.62 6.36
CA SER A 14 7.28 -1.24 6.50
C SER A 14 7.11 -0.44 5.21
N TRP A 15 7.25 -1.10 4.05
CA TRP A 15 7.03 -0.47 2.75
C TRP A 15 5.55 -0.10 2.56
N LEU A 16 4.61 -0.96 2.94
CA LEU A 16 3.17 -0.65 2.87
C LEU A 16 2.81 0.57 3.73
N GLU A 17 3.36 0.69 4.94
CA GLU A 17 3.16 1.88 5.78
C GLU A 17 3.87 3.13 5.25
N PHE A 18 4.96 2.98 4.49
CA PHE A 18 5.50 4.09 3.72
C PHE A 18 4.51 4.55 2.66
N ASN A 19 3.98 3.63 1.85
CA ASN A 19 3.03 4.00 0.80
C ASN A 19 1.71 4.54 1.36
N GLN A 20 1.32 4.13 2.57
CA GLN A 20 0.15 4.71 3.25
C GLN A 20 0.37 6.19 3.53
N ARG A 21 1.56 6.57 4.01
CA ARG A 21 1.88 7.98 4.22
C ARG A 21 1.86 8.79 2.93
N VAL A 22 2.19 8.18 1.78
CA VAL A 22 2.03 8.82 0.46
C VAL A 22 0.55 9.03 0.12
N LEU A 23 -0.32 8.06 0.43
CA LEU A 23 -1.77 8.23 0.30
C LEU A 23 -2.32 9.29 1.27
N ASP A 24 -1.78 9.37 2.49
CA ASP A 24 -2.22 10.35 3.49
C ASP A 24 -1.99 11.79 2.98
N GLU A 25 -0.94 12.06 2.19
CA GLU A 25 -0.74 13.35 1.52
C GLU A 25 -1.84 13.69 0.49
N ALA A 26 -2.49 12.67 -0.10
CA ALA A 26 -3.65 12.87 -0.96
C ALA A 26 -4.93 13.16 -0.16
N LEU A 27 -5.00 12.68 1.09
CA LEU A 27 -6.11 12.91 2.02
C LEU A 27 -5.99 14.24 2.77
N ASP A 28 -4.80 14.83 2.86
CA ASP A 28 -4.60 16.12 3.53
C ASP A 28 -5.23 17.27 2.74
N ALA A 29 -6.29 17.87 3.31
CA ALA A 29 -6.97 19.03 2.76
C ALA A 29 -6.12 20.32 2.80
N GLY A 30 -5.02 20.34 3.55
CA GLY A 30 -4.02 21.41 3.52
C GLY A 30 -3.22 21.46 2.21
N ASN A 31 -3.12 20.34 1.50
CA ASN A 31 -2.44 20.27 0.21
C ASN A 31 -3.33 20.81 -0.94
N PRO A 32 -2.75 21.51 -1.94
CA PRO A 32 -3.50 21.93 -3.13
C PRO A 32 -4.14 20.75 -3.85
N LEU A 33 -5.35 20.92 -4.39
CA LEU A 33 -6.15 19.83 -4.96
C LEU A 33 -5.40 18.98 -6.01
N LEU A 34 -4.64 19.61 -6.90
CA LEU A 34 -3.90 18.86 -7.93
C LEU A 34 -2.65 18.14 -7.38
N GLU A 35 -2.02 18.67 -6.33
CA GLU A 35 -0.94 17.94 -5.63
C GLU A 35 -1.50 16.71 -4.92
N ARG A 36 -2.70 16.82 -4.33
CA ARG A 36 -3.41 15.66 -3.75
C ARG A 36 -3.71 14.58 -4.79
N VAL A 37 -4.18 14.97 -5.98
CA VAL A 37 -4.37 14.03 -7.11
C VAL A 37 -3.05 13.38 -7.53
N LYS A 38 -1.96 14.14 -7.56
CA LYS A 38 -0.63 13.61 -7.88
C LYS A 38 -0.18 12.58 -6.85
N PHE A 39 -0.33 12.85 -5.55
CA PHE A 39 -0.04 11.87 -4.50
C PHE A 39 -0.90 10.62 -4.59
N PHE A 40 -2.19 10.77 -4.90
CA PHE A 40 -3.08 9.63 -5.17
C PHE A 40 -2.57 8.76 -6.32
N CYS A 41 -2.14 9.36 -7.43
CA CYS A 41 -1.55 8.62 -8.55
C CYS A 41 -0.24 7.94 -8.15
N ILE A 42 0.65 8.63 -7.42
CA ILE A 42 1.92 8.06 -6.94
C ILE A 42 1.65 6.85 -6.03
N ALA A 43 0.70 6.95 -5.10
CA ALA A 43 0.35 5.85 -4.20
C ALA A 43 -0.15 4.62 -4.96
N ASN A 44 -0.95 4.81 -6.02
CA ASN A 44 -1.39 3.71 -6.90
C ASN A 44 -0.21 3.09 -7.66
N SER A 45 0.62 3.90 -8.33
CA SER A 45 1.76 3.39 -9.10
C SER A 45 2.78 2.65 -8.21
N ASN A 46 3.03 3.15 -7.01
CA ASN A 46 3.85 2.46 -6.03
C ASN A 46 3.24 1.09 -5.66
N LEU A 47 1.92 1.04 -5.44
CA LEU A 47 1.24 -0.20 -5.08
C LEU A 47 1.34 -1.23 -6.22
N ASP A 48 1.20 -0.80 -7.48
CA ASP A 48 1.42 -1.66 -8.65
C ASP A 48 2.85 -2.23 -8.66
N GLU A 49 3.88 -1.40 -8.48
CA GLU A 49 5.28 -1.85 -8.38
C GLU A 49 5.48 -2.84 -7.21
N PHE A 50 4.80 -2.62 -6.08
CA PHE A 50 4.86 -3.53 -4.95
C PHE A 50 4.30 -4.91 -5.30
N PHE A 51 3.21 -4.98 -6.07
CA PHE A 51 2.68 -6.24 -6.55
C PHE A 51 3.64 -6.94 -7.51
N GLU A 52 4.16 -6.21 -8.49
CA GLU A 52 5.07 -6.74 -9.51
C GLU A 52 6.36 -7.29 -8.93
N VAL A 53 6.92 -6.63 -7.91
CA VAL A 53 8.24 -6.97 -7.36
C VAL A 53 8.13 -7.73 -6.04
N ARG A 54 7.42 -7.18 -5.05
CA ARG A 54 7.47 -7.69 -3.66
C ARG A 54 6.53 -8.86 -3.45
N ILE A 55 5.27 -8.75 -3.92
CA ILE A 55 4.32 -9.86 -3.80
C ILE A 55 4.77 -11.05 -4.65
N ALA A 56 5.25 -10.82 -5.88
CA ALA A 56 5.83 -11.87 -6.70
C ALA A 56 6.99 -12.58 -6.00
N GLY A 57 7.91 -11.83 -5.38
CA GLY A 57 9.03 -12.39 -4.62
C GLY A 57 8.58 -13.22 -3.40
N LEU A 58 7.58 -12.76 -2.65
CA LEU A 58 7.02 -13.52 -1.53
C LEU A 58 6.37 -14.83 -2.01
N LYS A 59 5.61 -14.81 -3.11
CA LYS A 59 5.03 -16.02 -3.69
C LYS A 59 6.08 -17.03 -4.12
N GLN A 60 7.16 -16.56 -4.76
CA GLN A 60 8.27 -17.43 -5.13
C GLN A 60 8.95 -18.09 -3.90
N GLN A 61 9.09 -17.35 -2.79
CA GLN A 61 9.63 -17.92 -1.55
C GLN A 61 8.68 -18.96 -0.95
N ILE A 62 7.37 -18.71 -0.97
CA ILE A 62 6.34 -19.65 -0.48
C ILE A 62 6.34 -20.95 -1.29
N GLU A 63 6.53 -20.86 -2.61
CA GLU A 63 6.59 -22.03 -3.51
C GLU A 63 7.91 -22.80 -3.38
N SER A 64 8.94 -22.22 -2.75
CA SER A 64 10.21 -22.89 -2.54
C SER A 64 10.12 -23.92 -1.41
N GLU A 65 10.91 -24.99 -1.49
CA GLU A 65 10.97 -26.04 -0.46
C GLU A 65 11.71 -25.59 0.82
N VAL A 66 12.20 -24.35 0.86
CA VAL A 66 13.00 -23.81 1.96
C VAL A 66 12.16 -22.86 2.81
N VAL A 67 11.94 -23.24 4.07
CA VAL A 67 11.26 -22.37 5.04
C VAL A 67 12.29 -21.52 5.78
N GLU A 68 12.58 -20.35 5.22
CA GLU A 68 13.36 -19.32 5.90
C GLU A 68 12.47 -18.37 6.70
N ARG A 69 13.00 -17.88 7.82
CA ARG A 69 12.37 -16.83 8.63
C ARG A 69 13.12 -15.52 8.44
N SER A 70 12.37 -14.45 8.28
CA SER A 70 12.88 -13.08 8.23
C SER A 70 13.50 -12.66 9.57
N LEU A 71 14.16 -11.48 9.58
CA LEU A 71 14.73 -10.88 10.80
C LEU A 71 13.69 -10.60 11.90
N ASP A 72 12.43 -10.39 11.52
CA ASP A 72 11.31 -10.26 12.46
C ASP A 72 10.72 -11.61 12.92
N GLY A 73 11.28 -12.71 12.43
CA GLY A 73 10.96 -14.07 12.83
C GLY A 73 9.75 -14.68 12.11
N ARG A 74 9.24 -14.03 11.05
CA ARG A 74 8.07 -14.51 10.29
C ARG A 74 8.49 -15.32 9.06
N THR A 75 7.67 -16.27 8.65
CA THR A 75 7.81 -16.97 7.36
C THR A 75 7.28 -16.12 6.21
N ALA A 76 7.66 -16.46 4.97
CA ALA A 76 7.11 -15.80 3.78
C ALA A 76 5.57 -15.87 3.73
N THR A 77 4.96 -17.00 4.14
CA THR A 77 3.50 -17.15 4.21
C THR A 77 2.86 -16.21 5.24
N GLU A 78 3.44 -16.10 6.44
CA GLU A 78 2.96 -15.20 7.50
C GLU A 78 3.06 -13.73 7.05
N ILE A 79 4.15 -13.36 6.36
CA ILE A 79 4.35 -12.02 5.81
C ILE A 79 3.32 -11.75 4.70
N PHE A 80 3.14 -12.69 3.76
CA PHE A 80 2.19 -12.57 2.66
C PHE A 80 0.76 -12.36 3.15
N GLN A 81 0.29 -13.17 4.11
CA GLN A 81 -1.04 -13.03 4.68
C GLN A 81 -1.24 -11.67 5.36
N THR A 82 -0.24 -11.23 6.14
CA THR A 82 -0.31 -9.90 6.79
C THR A 82 -0.31 -8.77 5.76
N ALA A 83 0.49 -8.91 4.69
CA ALA A 83 0.55 -7.92 3.61
C ALA A 83 -0.77 -7.86 2.84
N GLU A 84 -1.37 -9.01 2.53
CA GLU A 84 -2.67 -9.12 1.85
C GLU A 84 -3.77 -8.37 2.63
N GLU A 85 -3.92 -8.67 3.93
CA GLU A 85 -4.86 -7.97 4.80
C GLU A 85 -4.64 -6.45 4.78
N ARG A 86 -3.38 -6.01 4.88
CA ARG A 86 -3.05 -4.60 4.90
C ARG A 86 -3.30 -3.90 3.56
N ILE A 87 -3.05 -4.58 2.44
CA ILE A 87 -3.30 -4.08 1.09
C ILE A 87 -4.80 -3.89 0.88
N HIS A 88 -5.63 -4.83 1.32
CA HIS A 88 -7.09 -4.68 1.22
C HIS A 88 -7.56 -3.39 1.89
N LEU A 89 -7.07 -3.10 3.10
CA LEU A 89 -7.37 -1.85 3.81
C LEU A 89 -6.90 -0.61 3.02
N MET A 90 -5.68 -0.66 2.47
CA MET A 90 -5.15 0.45 1.66
C MET A 90 -5.97 0.68 0.39
N VAL A 91 -6.39 -0.38 -0.29
CA VAL A 91 -7.21 -0.30 -1.50
C VAL A 91 -8.58 0.29 -1.18
N ASP A 92 -9.19 -0.09 -0.06
CA ASP A 92 -10.44 0.52 0.40
C ASP A 92 -10.28 2.02 0.65
N ASP A 93 -9.16 2.45 1.25
CA ASP A 93 -8.86 3.86 1.46
C ASP A 93 -8.58 4.61 0.14
N LEU A 94 -7.92 3.99 -0.84
CA LEU A 94 -7.74 4.55 -2.19
C LEU A 94 -9.09 4.78 -2.86
N PHE A 95 -9.98 3.78 -2.83
CA PHE A 95 -11.33 3.92 -3.39
C PHE A 95 -12.12 5.02 -2.70
N ARG A 96 -12.03 5.11 -1.37
CA ARG A 96 -12.69 6.16 -0.59
C ARG A 96 -12.15 7.55 -0.95
N CYS A 97 -10.82 7.71 -0.94
CA CYS A 97 -10.13 8.94 -1.32
C CYS A 97 -10.60 9.45 -2.69
N TRP A 98 -10.66 8.56 -3.68
CA TRP A 98 -11.13 8.93 -5.01
C TRP A 98 -12.61 9.29 -5.04
N ARG A 99 -13.48 8.39 -4.55
CA ARG A 99 -14.93 8.47 -4.73
C ARG A 99 -15.56 9.58 -3.90
N GLU A 100 -15.11 9.74 -2.66
CA GLU A 100 -15.76 10.58 -1.66
C GLU A 100 -15.10 11.94 -1.51
N ASP A 101 -13.84 12.10 -1.96
CA ASP A 101 -13.09 13.34 -1.81
C ASP A 101 -12.60 13.93 -3.13
N LEU A 102 -11.59 13.31 -3.76
CA LEU A 102 -10.90 13.90 -4.92
C LEU A 102 -11.82 14.12 -6.11
N ARG A 103 -12.60 13.11 -6.51
CA ARG A 103 -13.49 13.23 -7.67
C ARG A 103 -14.57 14.30 -7.46
N PRO A 104 -15.29 14.35 -6.32
CA PRO A 104 -16.20 15.45 -6.04
C PRO A 104 -15.52 16.83 -5.99
N ALA A 105 -14.33 16.94 -5.40
CA ALA A 105 -13.59 18.20 -5.32
C ALA A 105 -13.16 18.71 -6.70
N LEU A 106 -12.67 17.81 -7.56
CA LEU A 106 -12.33 18.11 -8.96
C LEU A 106 -13.55 18.57 -9.75
N ALA A 107 -14.70 17.90 -9.59
CA ALA A 107 -15.94 18.31 -10.23
C ALA A 107 -16.38 19.72 -9.81
N ARG A 108 -16.27 20.06 -8.51
CA ARG A 108 -16.56 21.42 -8.00
C ARG A 108 -15.59 22.48 -8.56
N ALA A 109 -14.33 22.10 -8.78
CA ALA A 109 -13.32 22.96 -9.41
C ALA A 109 -13.46 23.04 -10.95
N GLY A 110 -14.48 22.40 -11.55
CA GLY A 110 -14.78 22.48 -12.98
C GLY A 110 -14.12 21.41 -13.84
N PHE A 111 -13.37 20.47 -13.27
CA PHE A 111 -12.81 19.34 -14.01
C PHE A 111 -13.92 18.34 -14.37
N ARG A 112 -13.93 17.86 -15.62
CA ARG A 112 -14.88 16.85 -16.09
C ARG A 112 -14.12 15.64 -16.62
N PHE A 113 -14.54 14.46 -16.18
CA PHE A 113 -14.06 13.18 -16.70
C PHE A 113 -15.04 12.70 -17.76
N HIS A 114 -14.57 12.50 -18.98
CA HIS A 114 -15.36 11.90 -20.05
C HIS A 114 -15.24 10.38 -19.98
N ALA A 115 -16.35 9.67 -20.11
CA ALA A 115 -16.29 8.23 -20.35
C ALA A 115 -15.61 8.01 -21.70
N ILE A 116 -14.63 7.11 -21.72
CA ILE A 116 -13.98 6.61 -22.95
C ILE A 116 -14.79 5.41 -23.42
#